data_AF-A0A7J0GS66-F1
#
_entry.id   AF-A0A7J0GS66-F1
#
_cell.length_a   1.000
_cell.length_b   1.000
_cell.length_c   1.000
_cell.angle_alpha   90.00
_cell.angle_beta   90.00
_cell.angle_gamma   90.00
#
_symmetry.space_group_name_H-M   'P 1'
#
loop_
_entity.id
_entity.type
_entity.pdbx_description
1 polymer ?
#
loop_
_entity_poly.entity_id
_entity_poly.type
_entity_poly.pdbx_seq_one_letter_code
_entity_poly.pdbx_strand_id
1 'polypeptide(L)'
;MYVDACNGNADIGSDANQGLPFVKTSPLWETIESMEVFQVMPQKPHFRPLGTYKKGSREGLAIGCMVTFSSIITKTSEVQFDDPRSTIEDILGTLLDLEAHGFDVKMVRDRLTSLLLIKDWQEHLQDQSKELESQIMVHGREKTRSDEEIDAIDKQIKELQEKRALAISTKVIKDSQIASLQSDVCIINKAIESTKLDFQELAAAPWYVA
;
A
#
# COMPACT_ATOMS: atom_id res chain seq x y z
N MET A 1 71.84 39.41 -50.11
CA MET A 1 71.69 38.30 -51.07
C MET A 1 70.76 37.30 -50.42
N TYR A 2 69.57 37.14 -50.99
CA TYR A 2 68.57 36.13 -50.63
C TYR A 2 69.13 34.73 -50.85
N VAL A 3 68.82 33.77 -49.97
CA VAL A 3 68.11 32.51 -50.30
C VAL A 3 67.69 31.76 -49.03
N ASP A 4 66.42 31.34 -49.05
CA ASP A 4 65.69 30.42 -48.17
C ASP A 4 66.35 29.03 -48.02
N ALA A 5 66.00 28.29 -46.96
CA ALA A 5 65.00 27.20 -47.07
C ALA A 5 64.87 26.28 -45.84
N CYS A 6 63.62 25.83 -45.65
CA CYS A 6 63.18 24.56 -45.07
C CYS A 6 62.97 24.43 -43.55
N ASN A 7 61.74 24.81 -43.17
CA ASN A 7 60.66 23.89 -42.79
C ASN A 7 61.01 22.73 -41.83
N GLY A 8 60.54 22.85 -40.58
CA GLY A 8 60.35 21.74 -39.66
C GLY A 8 58.94 21.80 -39.09
N ASN A 9 57.98 21.21 -39.80
CA ASN A 9 56.65 20.93 -39.28
C ASN A 9 56.80 19.97 -38.09
N ALA A 10 56.64 20.50 -36.88
CA ALA A 10 56.40 19.70 -35.70
C ALA A 10 54.94 19.21 -35.73
N ASP A 11 54.72 18.09 -36.42
CA ASP A 11 53.54 17.26 -36.20
C ASP A 11 53.73 16.56 -34.84
N ILE A 12 53.37 17.25 -33.77
CA ILE A 12 53.22 16.64 -32.45
C ILE A 12 51.85 15.97 -32.46
N GLY A 13 51.80 14.78 -33.08
CA GLY A 13 50.69 13.86 -32.87
C GLY A 13 50.54 13.64 -31.37
N SER A 14 49.37 14.00 -30.82
CA SER A 14 49.09 13.79 -29.41
C SER A 14 49.22 12.29 -29.12
N ASP A 15 50.20 11.93 -28.32
CA ASP A 15 50.52 10.56 -27.97
C ASP A 15 49.44 10.01 -27.03
N ALA A 16 48.29 9.64 -27.61
CA ALA A 16 47.12 9.11 -26.91
C ALA A 16 47.40 7.78 -26.19
N ASN A 17 48.59 7.20 -26.39
CA ASN A 17 49.08 6.00 -25.72
C ASN A 17 49.92 6.30 -24.46
N GLN A 18 50.17 7.56 -24.09
CA GLN A 18 50.92 7.89 -22.86
C GLN A 18 50.17 7.41 -21.62
N GLY A 19 50.55 6.24 -21.13
CA GLY A 19 50.05 5.66 -19.89
C GLY A 19 49.27 4.34 -20.03
N LEU A 20 49.04 3.85 -21.26
CA LEU A 20 48.41 2.55 -21.48
C LEU A 20 49.42 1.38 -21.34
N PRO A 21 49.02 0.24 -20.76
CA PRO A 21 49.90 -0.93 -20.62
C PRO A 21 50.07 -1.75 -21.91
N PHE A 22 49.56 -1.25 -23.04
CA PHE A 22 49.58 -1.85 -24.37
C PHE A 22 49.53 -0.75 -25.45
N VAL A 23 49.81 -1.12 -26.70
CA VAL A 23 49.66 -0.24 -27.86
C VAL A 23 48.37 -0.60 -28.57
N LYS A 24 47.56 0.40 -28.95
CA LYS A 24 46.38 0.19 -29.78
C LYS A 24 46.81 -0.16 -31.21
N THR A 25 46.64 -1.41 -31.61
CA THR A 25 46.95 -1.93 -32.95
C THR A 25 45.72 -2.47 -33.69
N SER A 26 44.66 -2.79 -32.96
CA SER A 26 43.41 -3.30 -33.52
C SER A 26 42.61 -2.21 -34.22
N PRO A 27 42.06 -2.46 -35.42
CA PRO A 27 41.17 -1.50 -36.09
C PRO A 27 39.83 -1.31 -35.35
N LEU A 28 39.50 -2.20 -34.40
CA LEU A 28 38.25 -2.12 -33.62
C LEU A 28 38.16 -0.89 -32.72
N TRP A 29 39.30 -0.26 -32.37
CA TRP A 29 39.30 0.93 -31.52
C TRP A 29 38.47 2.06 -32.11
N GLU A 30 38.61 2.33 -33.42
CA GLU A 30 37.85 3.38 -34.10
C GLU A 30 36.35 3.10 -34.07
N THR A 31 35.95 1.86 -34.32
CA THR A 31 34.54 1.43 -34.26
C THR A 31 33.96 1.55 -32.85
N ILE A 32 34.72 1.19 -31.82
CA ILE A 32 34.23 1.22 -30.43
C ILE A 32 34.17 2.65 -29.92
N GLU A 33 35.22 3.44 -30.13
CA GLU A 33 35.29 4.83 -29.66
C GLU A 33 34.29 5.74 -30.38
N SER A 34 33.84 5.37 -31.59
CA SER A 34 32.78 6.06 -32.31
C SER A 34 31.35 5.67 -31.90
N MET A 35 31.17 4.68 -31.00
CA MET A 35 29.83 4.35 -30.49
C MET A 35 29.21 5.56 -29.77
N GLU A 36 27.91 5.74 -29.93
CA GLU A 36 27.15 6.89 -29.37
C GLU A 36 27.40 7.09 -27.88
N VAL A 37 27.48 6.00 -27.11
CA VAL A 37 27.75 6.03 -25.67
C VAL A 37 29.04 6.79 -25.31
N PHE A 38 30.11 6.64 -26.11
CA PHE A 38 31.39 7.30 -25.86
C PHE A 38 31.45 8.72 -26.44
N GLN A 39 30.52 9.07 -27.31
CA GLN A 39 30.31 10.46 -27.75
C GLN A 39 29.55 11.25 -26.69
N VAL A 40 28.50 10.65 -26.10
CA VAL A 40 27.68 11.26 -25.05
C VAL A 40 28.40 11.27 -23.71
N MET A 41 29.13 10.20 -23.39
CA MET A 41 29.90 10.05 -22.16
C MET A 41 31.35 9.67 -22.50
N PRO A 42 32.19 10.65 -22.86
CA PRO A 42 33.59 10.38 -23.20
C PRO A 42 34.35 9.72 -22.05
N GLN A 43 35.03 8.62 -22.35
CA GLN A 43 35.78 7.82 -21.37
C GLN A 43 37.28 7.83 -21.70
N LYS A 44 38.13 7.90 -20.67
CA LYS A 44 39.61 7.78 -20.79
C LYS A 44 40.18 6.79 -19.78
N PRO A 45 39.77 5.51 -19.82
CA PRO A 45 40.21 4.50 -18.88
C PRO A 45 41.72 4.26 -18.97
N HIS A 46 42.35 4.11 -17.82
CA HIS A 46 43.80 3.95 -17.72
C HIS A 46 44.26 2.49 -17.95
N PHE A 47 43.36 1.52 -17.78
CA PHE A 47 43.61 0.08 -17.90
C PHE A 47 44.80 -0.48 -17.11
N ARG A 48 45.38 0.26 -16.14
CA ARG A 48 46.53 -0.15 -15.31
C ARG A 48 46.50 -1.61 -14.81
N PRO A 49 45.36 -2.17 -14.33
CA PRO A 49 45.32 -3.56 -13.89
C PRO A 49 45.73 -4.58 -14.98
N LEU A 50 45.56 -4.24 -16.27
CA LEU A 50 45.95 -5.11 -17.39
C LEU A 50 47.47 -5.31 -17.49
N GLY A 51 48.27 -4.48 -16.80
CA GLY A 51 49.72 -4.64 -16.73
C GLY A 51 50.18 -5.99 -16.15
N THR A 52 49.34 -6.66 -15.35
CA THR A 52 49.63 -7.98 -14.77
C THR A 52 49.41 -9.14 -15.76
N TYR A 53 48.71 -8.90 -16.87
CA TYR A 53 48.41 -9.89 -17.89
C TYR A 53 49.50 -9.99 -18.96
N LYS A 54 49.51 -11.08 -19.73
CA LYS A 54 50.42 -11.30 -20.86
C LYS A 54 50.28 -10.17 -21.89
N LYS A 55 51.39 -9.62 -22.39
CA LYS A 55 51.39 -8.48 -23.32
C LYS A 55 50.43 -8.65 -24.50
N GLY A 56 50.40 -9.84 -25.11
CA GLY A 56 49.53 -10.14 -26.26
C GLY A 56 48.03 -10.19 -25.98
N SER A 57 47.59 -10.27 -24.72
CA SER A 57 46.15 -10.30 -24.37
C SER A 57 45.61 -8.96 -23.88
N ARG A 58 46.48 -7.99 -23.55
CA ARG A 58 46.09 -6.74 -22.88
C ARG A 58 45.15 -5.89 -23.72
N GLU A 59 45.46 -5.73 -25.01
CA GLU A 59 44.64 -4.95 -25.92
C GLU A 59 43.23 -5.55 -26.07
N GLY A 60 43.14 -6.87 -26.24
CA GLY A 60 41.85 -7.56 -26.33
C GLY A 60 41.01 -7.43 -25.05
N LEU A 61 41.64 -7.50 -23.88
CA LEU A 61 40.96 -7.29 -22.60
C LEU A 61 40.44 -5.85 -22.46
N ALA A 62 41.24 -4.84 -22.87
CA ALA A 62 40.83 -3.44 -22.84
C ALA A 62 39.64 -3.17 -23.78
N ILE A 63 39.66 -3.74 -25.00
CA ILE A 63 38.52 -3.74 -25.92
C ILE A 63 37.29 -4.35 -25.25
N GLY A 64 37.47 -5.49 -24.57
CA GLY A 64 36.42 -6.14 -23.79
C GLY A 64 35.79 -5.20 -22.77
N CYS A 65 36.60 -4.52 -21.95
CA CYS A 65 36.11 -3.54 -20.98
C CYS A 65 35.30 -2.40 -21.62
N MET A 66 35.75 -1.86 -22.77
CA MET A 66 35.00 -0.81 -23.48
C MET A 66 33.63 -1.31 -23.95
N VAL A 67 33.58 -2.50 -24.56
CA VAL A 67 32.32 -3.12 -24.99
C VAL A 67 31.41 -3.39 -23.79
N THR A 68 31.95 -3.88 -22.68
CA THR A 68 31.21 -4.10 -21.44
C THR A 68 30.62 -2.80 -20.90
N PHE A 69 31.38 -1.70 -20.87
CA PHE A 69 30.86 -0.40 -20.44
C PHE A 69 29.67 0.03 -21.30
N SER A 70 29.80 -0.04 -22.64
CA SER A 70 28.70 0.26 -23.57
C SER A 70 27.45 -0.59 -23.27
N SER A 71 27.62 -1.90 -23.11
CA SER A 71 26.53 -2.81 -22.76
C SER A 71 25.87 -2.47 -21.43
N ILE A 72 26.64 -2.06 -20.41
CA ILE A 72 26.12 -1.68 -19.10
C ILE A 72 25.27 -0.41 -19.17
N ILE A 73 25.65 0.58 -19.99
CA ILE A 73 24.82 1.78 -20.20
C ILE A 73 23.49 1.40 -20.83
N THR A 74 23.51 0.57 -21.89
CA THR A 74 22.30 0.07 -22.54
C THR A 74 21.41 -0.67 -21.55
N LYS A 75 21.96 -1.64 -20.82
CA LYS A 75 21.22 -2.39 -19.79
C LYS A 75 20.62 -1.48 -18.73
N THR A 76 21.36 -0.47 -18.25
CA THR A 76 20.87 0.50 -17.26
C THR A 76 19.66 1.29 -17.79
N SER A 77 19.61 1.56 -19.10
CA SER A 77 18.46 2.22 -19.72
C SER A 77 17.26 1.30 -19.96
N GLU A 78 17.49 -0.01 -20.01
CA GLU A 78 16.48 -1.03 -20.28
C GLU A 78 15.90 -1.65 -19.00
N VAL A 79 16.48 -1.39 -17.81
CA VAL A 79 15.93 -1.86 -16.52
C VAL A 79 14.46 -1.43 -16.40
N GLN A 80 13.59 -2.40 -16.15
CA GLN A 80 12.16 -2.23 -15.95
C GLN A 80 11.79 -2.18 -14.46
N PHE A 81 10.61 -1.64 -14.18
CA PHE A 81 10.09 -1.55 -12.82
C PHE A 81 9.90 -2.92 -12.16
N ASP A 82 9.52 -3.94 -12.93
CA ASP A 82 9.26 -5.29 -12.41
C ASP A 82 10.51 -6.18 -12.37
N ASP A 83 11.65 -5.71 -12.88
CA ASP A 83 12.89 -6.47 -12.83
C ASP A 83 13.32 -6.73 -11.38
N PRO A 84 13.95 -7.88 -11.08
CA PRO A 84 14.42 -8.15 -9.74
C PRO A 84 15.52 -7.15 -9.33
N ARG A 85 15.60 -6.84 -8.03
CA ARG A 85 16.64 -5.97 -7.46
C ARG A 85 18.05 -6.41 -7.87
N SER A 86 18.26 -7.73 -7.93
CA SER A 86 19.53 -8.33 -8.34
C SER A 86 20.01 -7.86 -9.71
N THR A 87 19.10 -7.53 -10.65
CA THR A 87 19.49 -6.98 -11.95
C THR A 87 20.28 -5.68 -11.81
N ILE A 88 19.85 -4.79 -10.90
CA ILE A 88 20.54 -3.52 -10.64
C ILE A 88 21.85 -3.76 -9.88
N GLU A 89 21.85 -4.69 -8.93
CA GLU A 89 23.04 -5.05 -8.14
C GLU A 89 24.14 -5.70 -9.00
N ASP A 90 23.77 -6.56 -9.96
CA ASP A 90 24.68 -7.17 -10.92
C ASP A 90 25.33 -6.12 -11.84
N ILE A 91 24.55 -5.12 -12.27
CA ILE A 91 25.07 -3.99 -13.04
C ILE A 91 26.06 -3.17 -12.20
N LEU A 92 25.72 -2.86 -10.94
CA LEU A 92 26.61 -2.15 -10.01
C LEU A 92 27.92 -2.90 -9.76
N GLY A 93 27.86 -4.23 -9.61
CA GLY A 93 29.04 -5.08 -9.50
C GLY A 93 29.95 -4.96 -10.72
N THR A 94 29.38 -5.00 -11.92
CA THR A 94 30.15 -4.83 -13.16
C THR A 94 30.76 -3.42 -13.28
N LEU A 95 30.04 -2.37 -12.83
CA LEU A 95 30.58 -1.01 -12.81
C LEU A 95 31.77 -0.86 -11.86
N LEU A 96 31.77 -1.57 -10.72
CA LEU A 96 32.89 -1.56 -9.79
C LEU A 96 34.16 -2.12 -10.43
N ASP A 97 34.03 -3.22 -11.19
CA ASP A 97 35.14 -3.79 -11.95
C ASP A 97 35.66 -2.81 -13.01
N LEU A 98 34.76 -2.14 -13.74
CA LEU A 98 35.13 -1.14 -14.74
C LEU A 98 35.81 0.09 -14.12
N GLU A 99 35.33 0.57 -12.97
CA GLU A 99 35.97 1.68 -12.24
C GLU A 99 37.42 1.35 -11.88
N ALA A 100 37.72 0.10 -11.50
CA ALA A 100 39.08 -0.34 -11.23
C ALA A 100 40.01 -0.27 -12.47
N HIS A 101 39.44 -0.30 -13.69
CA HIS A 101 40.15 -0.06 -14.94
C HIS A 101 40.24 1.42 -15.33
N GLY A 102 39.65 2.32 -14.55
CA GLY A 102 39.72 3.77 -14.71
C GLY A 102 38.54 4.38 -15.49
N PHE A 103 37.43 3.66 -15.63
CA PHE A 103 36.20 4.23 -16.20
C PHE A 103 35.55 5.21 -15.21
N ASP A 104 35.01 6.32 -15.72
CA ASP A 104 34.12 7.20 -14.95
C ASP A 104 32.71 6.60 -14.95
N VAL A 105 32.34 6.02 -13.82
CA VAL A 105 31.06 5.33 -13.62
C VAL A 105 30.08 6.13 -12.76
N LYS A 106 30.46 7.33 -12.31
CA LYS A 106 29.71 8.07 -11.26
C LYS A 106 28.26 8.30 -11.66
N MET A 107 28.03 8.81 -12.87
CA MET A 107 26.67 9.11 -13.36
C MET A 107 25.79 7.86 -13.38
N VAL A 108 26.33 6.74 -13.84
CA VAL A 108 25.59 5.47 -13.97
C VAL A 108 25.30 4.90 -12.58
N ARG A 109 26.29 4.94 -11.68
CA ARG A 109 26.16 4.55 -10.28
C ARG A 109 25.06 5.36 -9.59
N ASP A 110 25.10 6.69 -9.68
CA ASP A 110 24.11 7.57 -9.04
C ASP A 110 22.68 7.26 -9.54
N ARG A 111 22.53 6.98 -10.84
CA ARG A 111 21.25 6.55 -11.43
C ARG A 111 20.79 5.20 -10.87
N LEU A 112 21.66 4.19 -10.85
CA LEU A 112 21.33 2.85 -10.33
C LEU A 112 21.01 2.89 -8.83
N THR A 113 21.74 3.67 -8.04
CA THR A 113 21.45 3.91 -6.62
C THR A 113 20.07 4.56 -6.45
N SER A 114 19.72 5.53 -7.29
CA SER A 114 18.38 6.13 -7.28
C SER A 114 17.28 5.11 -7.60
N LEU A 115 17.53 4.20 -8.56
CA LEU A 115 16.61 3.10 -8.87
C LEU A 115 16.45 2.13 -7.69
N LEU A 116 17.53 1.82 -6.95
CA LEU A 116 17.44 1.01 -5.73
C LEU A 116 16.60 1.68 -4.64
N LEU A 117 16.72 3.00 -4.45
CA LEU A 117 15.89 3.73 -3.48
C LEU A 117 14.40 3.66 -3.86
N ILE A 118 14.08 3.72 -5.15
CA ILE A 118 12.70 3.53 -5.63
C ILE A 118 12.22 2.11 -5.33
N LYS A 119 13.07 1.09 -5.49
CA LYS A 119 12.76 -0.30 -5.10
C LYS A 119 12.51 -0.46 -3.60
N ASP A 120 13.32 0.16 -2.76
CA ASP A 120 13.14 0.15 -1.30
C ASP A 120 11.80 0.78 -0.92
N TRP A 121 11.44 1.89 -1.57
CA TRP A 121 10.15 2.55 -1.37
C TRP A 121 8.98 1.70 -1.86
N GLN A 122 9.13 1.00 -2.99
CA GLN A 122 8.12 0.06 -3.49
C GLN A 122 7.84 -1.05 -2.46
N GLU A 123 8.87 -1.67 -1.90
CA GLU A 123 8.74 -2.72 -0.89
C GLU A 123 7.98 -2.20 0.34
N HIS A 124 8.35 -1.01 0.80
CA HIS A 124 7.65 -0.35 1.91
C HIS A 124 6.16 -0.13 1.63
N LEU A 125 5.81 0.37 0.45
CA LEU A 125 4.41 0.57 0.06
C LEU A 125 3.63 -0.74 -0.04
N GLN A 126 4.27 -1.81 -0.54
CA GLN A 126 3.64 -3.14 -0.61
C GLN A 126 3.33 -3.69 0.77
N ASP A 127 4.22 -3.52 1.74
CA ASP A 127 3.99 -3.95 3.11
C ASP A 127 2.90 -3.13 3.80
N GLN A 128 2.87 -1.81 3.59
CA GLN A 128 1.76 -0.97 4.05
C GLN A 128 0.41 -1.39 3.45
N SER A 129 0.38 -1.73 2.16
CA SER A 129 -0.84 -2.22 1.50
C SER A 129 -1.36 -3.50 2.14
N LYS A 130 -0.48 -4.49 2.36
CA LYS A 130 -0.85 -5.76 3.00
C LYS A 130 -1.39 -5.57 4.42
N GLU A 131 -0.76 -4.67 5.19
CA GLU A 131 -1.22 -4.35 6.55
C GLU A 131 -2.62 -3.73 6.52
N LEU A 132 -2.87 -2.78 5.61
CA LEU A 132 -4.19 -2.17 5.48
C LEU A 132 -5.26 -3.18 5.02
N GLU A 133 -4.93 -4.07 4.08
CA GLU A 133 -5.81 -5.16 3.67
C GLU A 133 -6.18 -6.09 4.84
N SER A 134 -5.20 -6.40 5.70
CA SER A 134 -5.43 -7.18 6.92
C SER A 134 -6.39 -6.47 7.89
N GLN A 135 -6.20 -5.17 8.11
CA GLN A 135 -7.08 -4.36 8.97
C GLN A 135 -8.50 -4.29 8.41
N ILE A 136 -8.66 -4.08 7.10
CA ILE A 136 -9.97 -4.10 6.43
C ILE A 136 -10.67 -5.44 6.66
N MET A 137 -9.95 -6.55 6.54
CA MET A 137 -10.51 -7.88 6.79
C MET A 137 -10.94 -8.06 8.26
N VAL A 138 -10.15 -7.61 9.23
CA VAL A 138 -10.48 -7.67 10.66
C VAL A 138 -11.74 -6.87 10.96
N HIS A 139 -11.77 -5.59 10.57
CA HIS A 139 -12.94 -4.74 10.78
C HIS A 139 -14.17 -5.22 10.02
N GLY A 140 -13.98 -5.83 8.84
CA GLY A 140 -15.07 -6.49 8.11
C GLY A 140 -15.75 -7.58 8.93
N ARG A 141 -14.98 -8.42 9.63
CA ARG A 141 -15.53 -9.46 10.52
C ARG A 141 -16.22 -8.87 11.75
N GLU A 142 -15.63 -7.86 12.38
CA GLU A 142 -16.22 -7.18 13.53
C GLU A 142 -17.55 -6.52 13.18
N LYS A 143 -17.62 -5.91 12.00
CA LYS A 143 -18.86 -5.36 11.44
C LYS A 143 -19.92 -6.44 11.29
N THR A 144 -19.61 -7.57 10.65
CA THR A 144 -20.57 -8.67 10.49
C THR A 144 -21.09 -9.19 11.82
N ARG A 145 -20.21 -9.35 12.83
CA ARG A 145 -20.64 -9.72 14.18
C ARG A 145 -21.59 -8.70 14.81
N SER A 146 -21.29 -7.41 14.63
CA SER A 146 -22.14 -6.34 15.12
C SER A 146 -23.51 -6.35 14.43
N ASP A 147 -23.55 -6.60 13.11
CA ASP A 147 -24.79 -6.73 12.34
C ASP A 147 -25.64 -7.91 12.87
N GLU A 148 -25.02 -9.06 13.16
CA GLU A 148 -25.71 -10.23 13.77
C GLU A 148 -26.26 -9.93 15.17
N GLU A 149 -25.51 -9.18 15.99
CA GLU A 149 -25.95 -8.75 17.32
C GLU A 149 -27.14 -7.77 17.22
N ILE A 150 -27.12 -6.85 16.25
CA ILE A 150 -28.25 -5.93 15.97
C ILE A 150 -29.49 -6.72 15.56
N ASP A 151 -29.37 -7.66 14.61
CA ASP A 151 -30.49 -8.50 14.16
C ASP A 151 -31.11 -9.30 15.32
N ALA A 152 -30.27 -9.81 16.23
CA ALA A 152 -30.72 -10.52 17.42
C ALA A 152 -31.49 -9.61 18.39
N ILE A 153 -31.03 -8.37 18.57
CA ILE A 153 -31.71 -7.36 19.41
C ILE A 153 -33.06 -6.97 18.78
N ASP A 154 -33.11 -6.73 17.48
CA ASP A 154 -34.34 -6.36 16.78
C ASP A 154 -35.41 -7.45 16.92
N LYS A 155 -35.01 -8.72 16.85
CA LYS A 155 -35.91 -9.84 17.13
C LYS A 155 -36.46 -9.80 18.56
N GLN A 156 -35.61 -9.55 19.56
CA GLN A 156 -36.05 -9.45 20.96
C GLN A 156 -37.00 -8.26 21.17
N ILE A 157 -36.73 -7.11 20.54
CA ILE A 157 -37.60 -5.93 20.58
C ILE A 157 -38.99 -6.30 20.06
N LYS A 158 -39.07 -7.00 18.92
CA LYS A 158 -40.35 -7.43 18.35
C LYS A 158 -41.13 -8.34 19.31
N GLU A 159 -40.48 -9.35 19.89
CA GLU A 159 -41.12 -10.25 20.87
C GLU A 159 -41.64 -9.49 22.11
N LEU A 160 -40.88 -8.50 22.59
CA LEU A 160 -41.30 -7.66 23.72
C LEU A 160 -42.48 -6.76 23.36
N GLN A 161 -42.52 -6.21 22.14
CA GLN A 161 -43.65 -5.41 21.64
C GLN A 161 -44.93 -6.25 21.58
N GLU A 162 -44.86 -7.49 21.08
CA GLU A 162 -45.99 -8.42 21.04
C GLU A 162 -46.50 -8.76 22.45
N LYS A 163 -45.59 -9.09 23.39
CA LYS A 163 -45.94 -9.33 24.81
C LYS A 163 -46.61 -8.11 25.45
N ARG A 164 -46.10 -6.90 25.17
CA ARG A 164 -46.69 -5.66 25.67
C ARG A 164 -48.11 -5.44 25.13
N ALA A 165 -48.34 -5.69 23.85
CA ALA A 165 -49.66 -5.56 23.23
C ALA A 165 -50.68 -6.52 23.88
N LEU A 166 -50.28 -7.76 24.14
CA LEU A 166 -51.13 -8.75 24.83
C LEU A 166 -51.48 -8.30 26.25
N ALA A 167 -50.50 -7.80 27.00
CA ALA A 167 -50.70 -7.30 28.36
C ALA A 167 -51.65 -6.09 28.40
N ILE A 168 -51.55 -5.17 27.44
CA ILE A 168 -52.46 -4.03 27.30
C ILE A 168 -53.89 -4.52 27.03
N SER A 169 -54.08 -5.46 26.10
CA SER A 169 -55.40 -6.00 25.78
C SER A 169 -56.04 -6.68 27.01
N THR A 170 -55.27 -7.48 27.74
CA THR A 170 -55.73 -8.14 28.97
C THR A 170 -56.11 -7.13 30.04
N LYS A 171 -55.32 -6.06 30.21
CA LYS A 171 -55.64 -4.97 31.13
C LYS A 171 -56.97 -4.32 30.78
N VAL A 172 -57.21 -3.96 29.52
CA VAL A 172 -58.47 -3.32 29.08
C VAL A 172 -59.69 -4.20 29.40
N ILE A 173 -59.58 -5.52 29.19
CA ILE A 173 -60.64 -6.47 29.56
C ILE A 173 -60.88 -6.46 31.07
N LYS A 174 -59.81 -6.48 31.87
CA LYS A 174 -59.91 -6.46 33.34
C LYS A 174 -60.49 -5.15 33.86
N ASP A 175 -60.09 -4.01 33.29
CA ASP A 175 -60.63 -2.69 33.64
C ASP A 175 -62.15 -2.63 33.36
N SER A 176 -62.62 -3.21 32.26
CA SER A 176 -64.05 -3.33 31.94
C SER A 176 -64.81 -4.22 32.94
N GLN A 177 -64.23 -5.38 33.30
CA GLN A 177 -64.80 -6.27 34.33
C GLN A 177 -64.93 -5.56 35.69
N ILE A 178 -63.90 -4.80 36.08
CA ILE A 178 -63.91 -4.01 37.32
C ILE A 178 -65.01 -2.95 37.26
N ALA A 179 -65.15 -2.22 36.16
CA ALA A 179 -66.19 -1.20 36.00
C ALA A 179 -67.62 -1.78 36.09
N SER A 180 -67.85 -2.96 35.50
CA SER A 180 -69.14 -3.67 35.62
C SER A 180 -69.44 -4.03 37.08
N LEU A 181 -68.47 -4.63 37.79
CA LEU A 181 -68.65 -4.99 39.20
C LEU A 181 -68.89 -3.77 40.08
N GLN A 182 -68.22 -2.65 39.81
CA GLN A 182 -68.45 -1.38 40.51
C GLN A 182 -69.88 -0.86 40.30
N SER A 183 -70.43 -1.01 39.09
CA SER A 183 -71.83 -0.67 38.79
C SER A 183 -72.80 -1.55 39.58
N ASP A 184 -72.57 -2.86 39.60
CA ASP A 184 -73.42 -3.81 40.34
C ASP A 184 -73.43 -3.52 41.84
N VAL A 185 -72.25 -3.22 42.42
CA VAL A 185 -72.13 -2.78 43.82
C VAL A 185 -72.95 -1.51 44.08
N CYS A 186 -72.94 -0.54 43.16
CA CYS A 186 -73.75 0.67 43.29
C CYS A 186 -75.25 0.39 43.29
N ILE A 187 -75.71 -0.51 42.42
CA ILE A 187 -77.12 -0.93 42.36
C ILE A 187 -77.54 -1.62 43.67
N ILE A 188 -76.73 -2.57 44.15
CA ILE A 188 -77.00 -3.29 45.39
C ILE A 188 -77.05 -2.33 46.59
N ASN A 189 -76.09 -1.39 46.69
CA ASN A 189 -76.08 -0.41 47.76
C ASN A 189 -77.33 0.48 47.76
N LYS A 190 -77.81 0.90 46.59
CA LYS A 190 -79.09 1.64 46.48
C LYS A 190 -80.28 0.81 46.94
N ALA A 191 -80.33 -0.48 46.58
CA ALA A 191 -81.38 -1.39 47.02
C ALA A 191 -81.35 -1.62 48.54
N ILE A 192 -80.16 -1.74 49.14
CA ILE A 192 -79.97 -1.84 50.59
C ILE A 192 -80.53 -0.59 51.28
N GLU A 193 -80.17 0.61 50.81
CA GLU A 193 -80.68 1.86 51.41
C GLU A 193 -82.21 1.99 51.25
N SER A 194 -82.77 1.61 50.09
CA SER A 194 -84.23 1.57 49.90
C SER A 194 -84.89 0.61 50.88
N THR A 195 -84.38 -0.61 51.01
CA THR A 195 -84.92 -1.63 51.92
C THR A 195 -84.88 -1.17 53.37
N LYS A 196 -83.82 -0.44 53.75
CA LYS A 196 -83.68 0.15 55.07
C LYS A 196 -84.73 1.24 55.33
N LEU A 197 -85.05 2.06 54.33
CA LEU A 197 -86.13 3.05 54.42
C LEU A 197 -87.49 2.35 54.55
N ASP A 198 -87.78 1.35 53.71
CA ASP A 198 -89.03 0.58 53.77
C ASP A 198 -89.21 -0.07 55.15
N PHE A 199 -88.13 -0.64 55.71
CA PHE A 199 -88.12 -1.20 57.05
C PHE A 199 -88.42 -0.14 58.13
N GLN A 200 -87.81 1.05 58.04
CA GLN A 200 -88.03 2.14 58.99
C GLN A 200 -89.46 2.68 58.92
N GLU A 201 -90.02 2.81 57.72
CA GLU A 201 -91.40 3.24 57.50
C GLU A 201 -92.38 2.24 58.12
N LEU A 202 -92.21 0.95 57.84
CA LEU A 202 -93.07 -0.10 58.40
C LEU A 202 -92.95 -0.19 59.93
N ALA A 203 -91.74 -0.06 60.48
CA ALA A 203 -91.51 -0.08 61.92
C ALA A 203 -92.15 1.14 62.64
N ALA A 204 -92.28 2.28 61.95
CA ALA A 204 -92.91 3.48 62.48
C ALA A 204 -94.44 3.53 62.25
N ALA A 205 -95.01 2.56 61.53
CA ALA A 205 -96.42 2.54 61.20
C ALA A 205 -97.32 2.33 62.45
N PRO A 206 -98.48 3.01 62.56
CA PRO A 206 -99.39 2.84 63.70
C PRO A 206 -100.05 1.45 63.69
N TRP A 207 -100.10 0.79 64.84
CA TRP A 207 -100.85 -0.46 65.00
C TRP A 207 -102.35 -0.14 65.03
N TYR A 208 -103.11 -0.57 64.03
CA TYR A 208 -104.57 -0.52 64.13
C TYR A 208 -105.07 -1.62 65.05
N VAL A 209 -105.78 -1.21 66.11
CA VAL A 209 -106.51 -2.09 67.01
C VAL A 209 -107.94 -2.22 66.49
N ALA A 210 -108.35 -3.43 66.15
CA ALA A 210 -109.75 -3.83 66.04
C ALA A 210 -109.93 -5.13 66.82
#